data_AF-A0A3R6VRA6-F1
#
_entry.id   AF-A0A3R6VRA6-F1
#
_cell.length_a   1.000
_cell.length_b   1.000
_cell.length_c   1.000
_cell.angle_alpha   90.00
_cell.angle_beta   90.00
_cell.angle_gamma   90.00
#
_symmetry.space_group_name_H-M   'P 1'
#
loop_
_entity.id
_entity.type
_entity.pdbx_description
1 polymer ?
#
loop_
_entity_poly.entity_id
_entity_poly.type
_entity_poly.pdbx_seq_one_letter_code
_entity_poly.pdbx_strand_id
1 'polypeptide(L)'
;MVLLVIHWLQVRGVVPYVDVSCSHSLDVSAMDDTIAQAFDDAVVPSDATDGLRPVPELLMDFFVFWASEFPYATRIASLRRDDLVKEGKHANSPILFLEDPIETTRNLGSYLNRDTQRLLRNEMVRVCVLVRQWQIQPPPSLLLQSVLFDDCSLNPQATAVYAPDALHACIVRRRSAHSQSFTMTGDVVFGERSRLKVDVVATNNNDARDVVAMAFRRGIVGLDCEGVALGRTGMICLVSLSVGSRVFLFDILASPSLMQVLKPLLECPSTLKVMHDCRKDSDALFHQFGIVLTNVFDTQVGYAMCQLQRVNKSKEATKCLPVRTLVIPLGNANSECIAFSDLLWQCLSIYEPAKHEVKASMTSATWTVRPLTAQLMHYAAVDVMYLPVLYRVLVKALTADSLALTQKRTTKYLSCREWTYAVPAATDPSSPAVSIGQVVPGFINNVTQKNVYVSISPNVVAAVAISTPTLPIPGDGMSALHVGDAVSMCISSVDASGAVIGEFHSPPLLR
;
A
#
# COMPACT_ATOMS: atom_id res chain seq x y z
N MET A 1 -23.68 -0.64 -12.41
CA MET A 1 -24.32 0.37 -11.54
C MET A 1 -25.73 0.70 -12.00
N VAL A 2 -25.93 1.19 -13.22
CA VAL A 2 -27.28 1.51 -13.74
C VAL A 2 -28.29 0.37 -13.55
N LEU A 3 -27.93 -0.85 -13.95
CA LEU A 3 -28.78 -2.04 -13.75
C LEU A 3 -29.15 -2.31 -12.28
N LEU A 4 -28.24 -2.01 -11.35
CA LEU A 4 -28.48 -2.19 -9.91
C LEU A 4 -29.46 -1.14 -9.37
N VAL A 5 -29.38 0.08 -9.89
CA VAL A 5 -30.29 1.18 -9.53
C VAL A 5 -31.69 0.87 -10.05
N ILE A 6 -31.81 0.44 -11.31
CA ILE A 6 -33.10 0.04 -11.89
C ILE A 6 -33.68 -1.13 -11.08
N HIS A 7 -32.90 -2.18 -10.82
CA HIS A 7 -33.36 -3.30 -10.00
C HIS A 7 -33.85 -2.85 -8.61
N TRP A 8 -33.11 -1.96 -7.94
CA TRP A 8 -33.54 -1.43 -6.64
C TRP A 8 -34.85 -0.65 -6.72
N LEU A 9 -35.03 0.17 -7.77
CA LEU A 9 -36.29 0.87 -8.03
C LEU A 9 -37.44 -0.12 -8.27
N GLN A 10 -37.18 -1.24 -8.95
CA GLN A 10 -38.17 -2.29 -9.18
C GLN A 10 -38.59 -3.00 -7.90
N VAL A 11 -37.63 -3.34 -7.03
CA VAL A 11 -37.91 -3.95 -5.71
C VAL A 11 -38.74 -3.02 -4.81
N ARG A 12 -38.63 -1.71 -5.01
CA ARG A 12 -39.42 -0.69 -4.30
C ARG A 12 -40.75 -0.38 -4.99
N GLY A 13 -41.07 -1.05 -6.09
CA GLY A 13 -42.29 -0.84 -6.86
C GLY A 13 -42.36 0.54 -7.50
N VAL A 14 -41.22 1.18 -7.82
CA VAL A 14 -41.16 2.48 -8.51
C VAL A 14 -41.09 2.29 -10.04
N VAL A 15 -40.41 1.23 -10.48
CA VAL A 15 -40.28 0.84 -11.89
C VAL A 15 -40.85 -0.57 -12.02
N PRO A 16 -41.59 -0.90 -13.08
CA PRO A 16 -42.15 -2.23 -13.22
C PRO A 16 -41.10 -3.27 -13.66
N TYR A 17 -41.41 -4.54 -13.47
CA TYR A 17 -40.66 -5.66 -14.06
C TYR A 17 -41.23 -5.99 -15.45
N VAL A 18 -40.37 -6.36 -16.40
CA VAL A 18 -40.77 -6.76 -17.75
C VAL A 18 -40.90 -8.27 -17.83
N ASP A 19 -42.13 -8.80 -17.81
CA ASP A 19 -42.34 -10.23 -18.01
C ASP A 19 -42.18 -10.60 -19.50
N VAL A 20 -41.09 -11.31 -19.82
CA VAL A 20 -40.80 -11.84 -21.17
C VAL A 20 -41.33 -13.26 -21.38
N SER A 21 -42.27 -13.73 -20.56
CA SER A 21 -43.02 -14.96 -20.87
C SER A 21 -43.76 -14.88 -22.23
N CYS A 22 -43.91 -13.67 -22.79
CA CYS A 22 -44.33 -13.43 -24.18
C CYS A 22 -43.24 -13.89 -25.19
N SER A 23 -43.42 -15.11 -25.70
CA SER A 23 -42.60 -15.77 -26.72
C SER A 23 -42.72 -15.16 -28.13
N HIS A 24 -42.91 -13.86 -28.27
CA HIS A 24 -42.86 -13.24 -29.58
C HIS A 24 -41.40 -12.90 -29.87
N SER A 25 -40.79 -13.67 -30.78
CA SER A 25 -39.57 -13.25 -31.45
C SER A 25 -39.72 -11.78 -31.84
N LEU A 26 -38.89 -10.90 -31.28
CA LEU A 26 -38.92 -9.47 -31.56
C LEU A 26 -38.82 -9.26 -33.08
N ASP A 27 -39.95 -9.01 -33.73
CA ASP A 27 -39.97 -8.53 -35.10
C ASP A 27 -39.52 -7.07 -35.04
N VAL A 28 -38.27 -6.83 -35.44
CA VAL A 28 -37.61 -5.53 -35.36
C VAL A 28 -38.31 -4.46 -36.22
N SER A 29 -39.29 -4.86 -37.06
CA SER A 29 -40.12 -3.95 -37.84
C SER A 29 -41.26 -3.28 -37.05
N ALA A 30 -41.61 -3.80 -35.85
CA ALA A 30 -42.68 -3.28 -34.98
C ALA A 30 -42.19 -3.02 -33.54
N MET A 31 -40.94 -2.58 -33.41
CA MET A 31 -40.24 -2.46 -32.13
C MET A 31 -40.94 -1.47 -31.17
N ASP A 32 -41.49 -0.38 -31.70
CA ASP A 32 -42.19 0.64 -30.89
C ASP A 32 -43.51 0.10 -30.29
N ASP A 33 -44.31 -0.65 -31.07
CA ASP A 33 -45.56 -1.24 -30.60
C ASP A 33 -45.32 -2.37 -29.59
N THR A 34 -44.25 -3.16 -29.79
CA THR A 34 -43.87 -4.24 -28.87
C THR A 34 -43.33 -3.69 -27.55
N ILE A 35 -42.58 -2.58 -27.59
CA ILE A 35 -42.14 -1.87 -26.40
C ILE A 35 -43.34 -1.29 -25.63
N ALA A 36 -44.28 -0.65 -26.34
CA ALA A 36 -45.49 -0.11 -25.73
C ALA A 36 -46.31 -1.21 -25.03
N GLN A 37 -46.53 -2.34 -25.69
CA GLN A 37 -47.24 -3.49 -25.11
C GLN A 37 -46.51 -4.06 -23.87
N ALA A 38 -45.18 -4.15 -23.91
CA ALA A 38 -44.39 -4.59 -22.76
C ALA A 38 -44.42 -3.62 -21.57
N PHE A 39 -44.66 -2.32 -21.81
CA PHE A 39 -44.91 -1.33 -20.75
C PHE A 39 -46.34 -1.41 -20.22
N ASP A 40 -47.32 -1.73 -21.06
CA ASP A 40 -48.73 -1.92 -20.67
C ASP A 40 -48.93 -3.20 -19.83
N ASP A 41 -48.18 -4.27 -20.13
CA ASP A 41 -48.18 -5.53 -19.39
C ASP A 41 -47.30 -5.47 -18.10
N ALA A 42 -46.51 -4.41 -17.96
CA ALA A 42 -45.61 -4.24 -16.83
C ALA A 42 -46.43 -3.96 -15.55
N VAL A 43 -46.15 -4.70 -14.47
CA VAL A 43 -46.86 -4.57 -13.20
C VAL A 43 -46.80 -3.12 -12.72
N VAL A 44 -47.95 -2.43 -12.74
CA VAL A 44 -48.05 -1.01 -12.38
C VAL A 44 -47.45 -0.81 -10.99
N PRO A 45 -46.47 0.12 -10.83
CA PRO A 45 -46.04 0.62 -9.54
C PRO A 45 -47.25 0.84 -8.64
N SER A 46 -47.33 0.17 -7.48
CA SER A 46 -48.34 0.49 -6.47
C SER A 46 -48.39 2.01 -6.27
N ASP A 47 -49.55 2.60 -5.96
CA ASP A 47 -49.85 4.04 -5.78
C ASP A 47 -48.88 4.87 -4.88
N ALA A 48 -47.74 4.32 -4.47
CA ALA A 48 -46.60 4.92 -3.79
C ALA A 48 -45.91 6.09 -4.53
N THR A 49 -46.44 6.56 -5.66
CA THR A 49 -46.00 7.82 -6.28
C THR A 49 -46.47 9.04 -5.50
N ASP A 50 -47.45 8.91 -4.61
CA ASP A 50 -47.79 9.97 -3.64
C ASP A 50 -46.71 10.07 -2.56
N GLY A 51 -45.78 11.02 -2.76
CA GLY A 51 -44.77 11.41 -1.78
C GLY A 51 -43.41 10.71 -1.92
N LEU A 52 -42.88 10.58 -3.15
CA LEU A 52 -41.49 10.16 -3.35
C LEU A 52 -40.55 10.98 -2.47
N ARG A 53 -39.76 10.28 -1.66
CA ARG A 53 -38.74 10.91 -0.80
C ARG A 53 -37.77 11.73 -1.65
N PRO A 54 -37.19 12.82 -1.12
CA PRO A 54 -36.16 13.58 -1.81
C PRO A 54 -35.04 12.69 -2.36
N VAL A 55 -34.49 13.03 -3.53
CA VAL A 55 -33.41 12.26 -4.19
C VAL A 55 -32.26 11.85 -3.25
N PRO A 56 -31.78 12.70 -2.32
CA PRO A 56 -30.73 12.30 -1.37
C PRO A 56 -31.13 11.13 -0.47
N GLU A 57 -32.39 11.05 -0.04
CA GLU A 57 -32.90 9.95 0.79
C GLU A 57 -33.04 8.66 -0.01
N LEU A 58 -33.50 8.76 -1.26
CA LEU A 58 -33.56 7.63 -2.19
C LEU A 58 -32.16 7.08 -2.49
N LEU A 59 -31.18 7.95 -2.71
CA LEU A 59 -29.79 7.54 -2.92
C LEU A 59 -29.21 6.84 -1.68
N MET A 60 -29.50 7.33 -0.48
CA MET A 60 -29.06 6.68 0.76
C MET A 60 -29.69 5.29 0.92
N ASP A 61 -31.00 5.19 0.68
CA ASP A 61 -31.74 3.93 0.74
C ASP A 61 -31.19 2.90 -0.27
N PHE A 62 -30.87 3.33 -1.48
CA PHE A 62 -30.18 2.52 -2.49
C PHE A 62 -28.84 1.97 -1.97
N PHE A 63 -28.00 2.82 -1.38
CA PHE A 63 -26.69 2.39 -0.86
C PHE A 63 -26.84 1.42 0.31
N VAL A 64 -27.79 1.65 1.22
CA VAL A 64 -28.10 0.76 2.35
C VAL A 64 -28.56 -0.61 1.86
N PHE A 65 -29.47 -0.63 0.88
CA PHE A 65 -29.99 -1.85 0.27
C PHE A 65 -28.84 -2.72 -0.27
N TRP A 66 -27.97 -2.16 -1.10
CA TRP A 66 -26.84 -2.93 -1.65
C TRP A 66 -25.76 -3.24 -0.63
N ALA A 67 -25.52 -2.38 0.36
CA ALA A 67 -24.54 -2.64 1.41
C ALA A 67 -24.93 -3.81 2.31
N SER A 68 -26.22 -3.93 2.65
CA SER A 68 -26.66 -4.75 3.78
C SER A 68 -27.87 -5.65 3.53
N GLU A 69 -28.80 -5.25 2.67
CA GLU A 69 -30.09 -5.94 2.50
C GLU A 69 -30.08 -6.92 1.32
N PHE A 70 -29.39 -6.59 0.22
CA PHE A 70 -29.36 -7.44 -0.97
C PHE A 70 -28.67 -8.78 -0.66
N PRO A 71 -29.38 -9.92 -0.79
CA PRO A 71 -28.84 -11.22 -0.42
C PRO A 71 -27.99 -11.78 -1.57
N TYR A 72 -26.76 -11.29 -1.64
CA TYR A 72 -25.76 -11.64 -2.65
C TYR A 72 -25.53 -13.13 -2.87
N ALA A 73 -25.81 -13.99 -1.90
CA ALA A 73 -25.65 -15.43 -2.00
C ALA A 73 -26.82 -16.10 -2.74
N THR A 74 -28.04 -15.61 -2.57
CA THR A 74 -29.24 -16.34 -3.01
C THR A 74 -29.99 -15.66 -4.14
N ARG A 75 -29.94 -14.33 -4.27
CA ARG A 75 -30.72 -13.60 -5.29
C ARG A 75 -29.94 -13.24 -6.55
N ILE A 76 -30.71 -13.04 -7.61
CA ILE A 76 -30.30 -12.49 -8.91
C ILE A 76 -30.87 -11.09 -9.02
N ALA A 77 -30.07 -10.12 -9.46
CA ALA A 77 -30.61 -8.82 -9.86
C ALA A 77 -31.06 -8.93 -11.32
N SER A 78 -32.37 -8.89 -11.54
CA SER A 78 -32.99 -8.98 -12.86
C SER A 78 -33.83 -7.73 -13.12
N LEU A 79 -33.86 -7.33 -14.39
CA LEU A 79 -34.77 -6.29 -14.89
C LEU A 79 -36.13 -6.86 -15.33
N ARG A 80 -36.24 -8.19 -15.44
CA ARG A 80 -37.38 -8.87 -16.07
C ARG A 80 -38.30 -9.55 -15.06
N ARG A 81 -37.72 -10.19 -14.04
CA ARG A 81 -38.48 -10.94 -13.02
C ARG A 81 -37.95 -10.68 -11.63
N ASP A 82 -38.84 -10.55 -10.65
CA ASP A 82 -38.52 -10.25 -9.26
C ASP A 82 -38.28 -11.50 -8.40
N ASP A 83 -38.84 -12.63 -8.82
CA ASP A 83 -38.90 -13.91 -8.12
C ASP A 83 -37.69 -14.84 -8.38
N LEU A 84 -36.69 -14.36 -9.12
CA LEU A 84 -35.54 -15.17 -9.53
C LEU A 84 -34.55 -15.45 -8.37
N VAL A 85 -34.13 -16.71 -8.29
CA VAL A 85 -33.16 -17.22 -7.31
C VAL A 85 -32.01 -17.91 -8.06
N LYS A 86 -30.80 -17.86 -7.50
CA LYS A 86 -29.66 -18.58 -8.07
C LYS A 86 -29.93 -20.08 -8.06
N GLU A 87 -29.69 -20.74 -9.20
CA GLU A 87 -29.77 -22.20 -9.28
C GLU A 87 -28.80 -22.87 -8.29
N GLY A 88 -29.12 -24.09 -7.84
CA GLY A 88 -28.36 -24.81 -6.82
C GLY A 88 -26.87 -25.02 -7.15
N LYS A 89 -26.51 -25.18 -8.42
CA LYS A 89 -25.10 -25.25 -8.86
C LYS A 89 -24.33 -23.94 -8.71
N HIS A 90 -25.05 -22.82 -8.60
CA HIS A 90 -24.52 -21.46 -8.57
C HIS A 90 -24.83 -20.69 -7.26
N ALA A 91 -25.62 -21.27 -6.35
CA ALA A 91 -25.98 -20.65 -5.07
C ALA A 91 -24.75 -20.30 -4.19
N ASN A 92 -23.69 -21.11 -4.27
CA ASN A 92 -22.43 -20.84 -3.57
C ASN A 92 -21.40 -20.08 -4.43
N SER A 93 -21.80 -19.63 -5.62
CA SER A 93 -20.90 -18.86 -6.49
C SER A 93 -20.68 -17.47 -5.89
N PRO A 94 -19.41 -17.03 -5.76
CA PRO A 94 -19.08 -15.73 -5.21
C PRO A 94 -19.18 -14.61 -6.26
N ILE A 95 -19.98 -14.84 -7.30
CA ILE A 95 -20.22 -13.93 -8.40
C ILE A 95 -21.57 -13.26 -8.14
N LEU A 96 -21.65 -11.94 -8.34
CA LEU A 96 -22.92 -11.22 -8.37
C LEU A 96 -23.70 -11.69 -9.61
N PHE A 97 -24.94 -12.15 -9.46
CA PHE A 97 -25.73 -12.56 -10.62
C PHE A 97 -26.56 -11.37 -11.10
N LEU A 98 -26.18 -10.85 -12.26
CA LEU A 98 -26.92 -9.81 -12.99
C LEU A 98 -27.46 -10.45 -14.25
N GLU A 99 -28.78 -10.53 -14.36
CA GLU A 99 -29.40 -11.07 -15.55
C GLU A 99 -29.22 -10.10 -16.72
N ASP A 100 -28.72 -10.59 -17.85
CA ASP A 100 -28.64 -9.81 -19.08
C ASP A 100 -30.05 -9.37 -19.49
N PRO A 101 -30.30 -8.07 -19.73
CA PRO A 101 -31.65 -7.58 -20.03
C PRO A 101 -32.19 -8.06 -21.38
N ILE A 102 -31.34 -8.56 -22.30
CA ILE A 102 -31.73 -9.04 -23.62
C ILE A 102 -31.68 -10.57 -23.67
N GLU A 103 -30.56 -11.18 -23.25
CA GLU A 103 -30.36 -12.64 -23.34
C GLU A 103 -30.75 -13.34 -22.03
N THR A 104 -31.96 -13.90 -21.97
CA THR A 104 -32.38 -14.77 -20.85
C THR A 104 -31.36 -15.88 -20.65
N THR A 105 -30.96 -16.12 -19.38
CA THR A 105 -29.90 -17.06 -18.92
C THR A 105 -28.45 -16.55 -18.93
N ARG A 106 -28.14 -15.42 -19.58
CA ARG A 106 -26.79 -14.86 -19.52
C ARG A 106 -26.58 -14.04 -18.25
N ASN A 107 -25.52 -14.34 -17.51
CA ASN A 107 -25.14 -13.58 -16.32
C ASN A 107 -24.06 -12.53 -16.66
N LEU A 108 -24.45 -11.25 -16.77
CA LEU A 108 -23.53 -10.13 -16.96
C LEU A 108 -22.59 -9.92 -15.77
N GLY A 109 -22.95 -10.42 -14.60
CA GLY A 109 -22.09 -10.37 -13.43
C GLY A 109 -20.94 -11.38 -13.47
N SER A 110 -20.87 -12.29 -14.44
CA SER A 110 -19.72 -13.20 -14.63
C SER A 110 -18.36 -12.48 -14.81
N TYR A 111 -18.38 -11.22 -15.24
CA TYR A 111 -17.20 -10.36 -15.30
C TYR A 111 -16.73 -9.86 -13.91
N LEU A 112 -17.53 -10.03 -12.86
CA LEU A 112 -17.23 -9.62 -11.47
C LEU A 112 -16.83 -10.83 -10.64
N ASN A 113 -15.55 -10.93 -10.29
CA ASN A 113 -15.07 -11.93 -9.35
C ASN A 113 -15.47 -11.58 -7.89
N ARG A 114 -15.19 -12.52 -6.97
CA ARG A 114 -15.47 -12.38 -5.53
C ARG A 114 -14.92 -11.10 -4.92
N ASP A 115 -13.70 -10.72 -5.30
CA ASP A 115 -13.01 -9.56 -4.73
C ASP A 115 -13.62 -8.27 -5.25
N THR A 116 -13.96 -8.20 -6.53
CA THR A 116 -14.66 -7.06 -7.12
C THR A 116 -16.05 -6.87 -6.50
N GLN A 117 -16.78 -7.96 -6.24
CA GLN A 117 -18.07 -7.91 -5.56
C GLN A 117 -17.93 -7.41 -4.11
N ARG A 118 -16.93 -7.92 -3.37
CA ARG A 118 -16.63 -7.45 -2.02
C ARG A 118 -16.25 -5.97 -2.02
N LEU A 119 -15.43 -5.54 -2.97
CA LEU A 119 -15.06 -4.13 -3.15
C LEU A 119 -16.30 -3.27 -3.39
N LEU A 120 -17.18 -3.66 -4.31
CA LEU A 120 -18.43 -2.95 -4.59
C LEU A 120 -19.28 -2.80 -3.33
N ARG A 121 -19.49 -3.89 -2.58
CA ARG A 121 -20.26 -3.86 -1.33
C ARG A 121 -19.62 -2.92 -0.29
N ASN A 122 -18.29 -2.98 -0.15
CA ASN A 122 -17.56 -2.12 0.78
C ASN A 122 -17.66 -0.63 0.41
N GLU A 123 -17.66 -0.31 -0.89
CA GLU A 123 -17.86 1.06 -1.36
C GLU A 123 -19.26 1.58 -1.03
N MET A 124 -20.31 0.74 -1.15
CA MET A 124 -21.66 1.13 -0.72
C MET A 124 -21.71 1.41 0.79
N VAL A 125 -21.11 0.54 1.61
CA VAL A 125 -20.98 0.75 3.07
C VAL A 125 -20.26 2.07 3.36
N ARG A 126 -19.17 2.35 2.64
CA ARG A 126 -18.37 3.58 2.82
C ARG A 126 -19.21 4.82 2.54
N VAL A 127 -19.98 4.85 1.44
CA VAL A 127 -20.85 5.98 1.11
C VAL A 127 -21.91 6.19 2.19
N CYS A 128 -22.54 5.12 2.70
CA CYS A 128 -23.49 5.22 3.81
C CYS A 128 -22.85 5.89 5.04
N VAL A 129 -21.64 5.46 5.42
CA VAL A 129 -20.90 6.03 6.55
C VAL A 129 -20.57 7.51 6.32
N LEU A 130 -20.05 7.85 5.14
CA LEU A 130 -19.66 9.21 4.76
C LEU A 130 -20.83 10.20 4.84
N VAL A 131 -21.95 9.86 4.21
CA VAL A 131 -23.13 10.74 4.20
C VAL A 131 -23.73 10.86 5.60
N ARG A 132 -23.77 9.75 6.36
CA ARG A 132 -24.27 9.79 7.75
C ARG A 132 -23.41 10.69 8.64
N GLN A 133 -22.08 10.63 8.48
CA GLN A 133 -21.15 11.53 9.17
C GLN A 133 -21.37 13.00 8.79
N TRP A 134 -21.57 13.27 7.49
CA TRP A 134 -21.83 14.61 7.01
C TRP A 134 -23.10 15.22 7.62
N GLN A 135 -24.17 14.41 7.74
CA GLN A 135 -25.44 14.83 8.33
C GLN A 135 -25.37 15.09 9.84
N ILE A 136 -24.54 14.36 10.59
CA ILE A 136 -24.51 14.44 12.06
C ILE A 136 -23.46 15.45 12.58
N GLN A 137 -22.53 15.91 11.73
CA GLN A 137 -21.16 16.28 12.13
C GLN A 137 -20.45 15.10 12.81
N PRO A 138 -19.23 14.72 12.40
CA PRO A 138 -18.68 13.44 12.81
C PRO A 138 -18.34 13.43 14.30
N PRO A 139 -18.70 12.37 15.04
CA PRO A 139 -18.12 12.15 16.35
C PRO A 139 -16.59 11.92 16.17
N PRO A 140 -15.75 12.45 17.08
CA PRO A 140 -14.30 12.25 17.05
C PRO A 140 -13.87 10.77 16.95
N SER A 141 -14.74 9.84 17.37
CA SER A 141 -14.48 8.40 17.43
C SER A 141 -14.47 7.68 16.08
N LEU A 142 -15.05 8.25 15.01
CA LEU A 142 -14.97 7.68 13.66
C LEU A 142 -13.68 8.09 12.93
N LEU A 143 -13.08 9.21 13.36
CA LEU A 143 -11.68 9.54 13.10
C LEU A 143 -10.84 8.68 14.02
N LEU A 144 -10.44 7.51 13.54
CA LEU A 144 -9.50 6.68 14.26
C LEU A 144 -8.27 7.54 14.57
N GLN A 145 -8.00 7.88 15.84
CA GLN A 145 -6.84 8.70 16.25
C GLN A 145 -5.52 8.20 15.63
N SER A 146 -5.47 6.92 15.27
CA SER A 146 -4.40 6.30 14.49
C SER A 146 -4.17 6.89 13.09
N VAL A 147 -5.02 7.78 12.57
CA VAL A 147 -4.99 8.24 11.18
C VAL A 147 -4.70 9.71 10.99
N LEU A 148 -4.63 10.49 12.06
CA LEU A 148 -4.40 11.93 11.99
C LEU A 148 -2.90 12.23 11.98
N PHE A 149 -2.45 13.25 11.25
CA PHE A 149 -1.03 13.60 11.29
C PHE A 149 -0.57 14.00 12.70
N ASP A 150 -1.43 14.70 13.45
CA ASP A 150 -1.26 14.96 14.87
C ASP A 150 -1.99 13.94 15.74
N ASP A 151 -1.33 13.50 16.81
CA ASP A 151 -2.01 12.72 17.85
C ASP A 151 -2.96 13.65 18.64
N CYS A 152 -4.27 13.50 18.40
CA CYS A 152 -5.32 14.28 19.07
C CYS A 152 -5.42 14.05 20.59
N SER A 153 -4.70 13.07 21.16
CA SER A 153 -4.60 12.93 22.62
C SER A 153 -4.03 14.18 23.31
N LEU A 154 -3.31 15.04 22.57
CA LEU A 154 -2.72 16.29 23.06
C LEU A 154 -3.58 17.54 22.79
N ASN A 155 -4.66 17.45 22.02
CA ASN A 155 -5.60 18.57 21.83
C ASN A 155 -7.04 18.07 21.63
N PRO A 156 -7.80 17.83 22.71
CA PRO A 156 -9.17 17.34 22.67
C PRO A 156 -10.17 18.30 21.97
N GLN A 157 -9.78 19.56 21.76
CA GLN A 157 -10.65 20.60 21.17
C GLN A 157 -10.43 20.81 19.67
N ALA A 158 -9.54 20.06 19.03
CA ALA A 158 -9.35 20.14 17.58
C ALA A 158 -10.58 19.56 16.85
N THR A 159 -11.58 20.39 16.58
CA THR A 159 -12.71 20.05 15.74
C THR A 159 -12.26 20.00 14.28
N ALA A 160 -12.37 18.83 13.64
CA ALA A 160 -12.12 18.71 12.22
C ALA A 160 -13.22 19.47 11.46
N VAL A 161 -12.95 20.72 11.07
CA VAL A 161 -13.83 21.48 10.17
C VAL A 161 -13.71 20.86 8.78
N TYR A 162 -14.77 20.22 8.30
CA TYR A 162 -14.84 19.70 6.95
C TYR A 162 -15.27 20.81 5.98
N ALA A 163 -14.55 20.97 4.89
CA ALA A 163 -14.95 21.89 3.83
C ALA A 163 -16.24 21.38 3.14
N PRO A 164 -17.17 22.26 2.71
CA PRO A 164 -18.40 21.89 1.99
C PRO A 164 -18.18 20.90 0.83
N ASP A 165 -17.09 21.05 0.08
CA ASP A 165 -16.76 20.20 -1.07
C ASP A 165 -16.02 18.89 -0.69
N ALA A 166 -15.65 18.72 0.58
CA ALA A 166 -14.84 17.61 1.04
C ALA A 166 -15.58 16.26 0.92
N LEU A 167 -16.90 16.23 1.16
CA LEU A 167 -17.69 15.00 1.03
C LEU A 167 -17.69 14.49 -0.41
N HIS A 168 -17.98 15.37 -1.37
CA HIS A 168 -17.99 15.01 -2.78
C HIS A 168 -16.61 14.51 -3.21
N ALA A 169 -15.55 15.23 -2.86
CA ALA A 169 -14.17 14.82 -3.12
C ALA A 169 -13.83 13.44 -2.51
N CYS A 170 -14.29 13.15 -1.30
CA CYS A 170 -14.10 11.83 -0.66
C CYS A 170 -14.88 10.71 -1.37
N ILE A 171 -16.12 10.97 -1.80
CA ILE A 171 -16.96 9.97 -2.48
C ILE A 171 -16.35 9.61 -3.83
N VAL A 172 -15.96 10.59 -4.64
CA VAL A 172 -15.44 10.38 -6.02
C VAL A 172 -13.98 9.97 -6.07
N ARG A 173 -13.25 10.02 -4.95
CA ARG A 173 -11.84 9.65 -4.90
C ARG A 173 -11.66 8.19 -5.29
N ARG A 174 -10.75 7.95 -6.25
CA ARG A 174 -10.37 6.59 -6.63
C ARG A 174 -9.76 5.86 -5.44
N ARG A 175 -10.20 4.63 -5.20
CA ARG A 175 -9.69 3.75 -4.15
C ARG A 175 -8.86 2.62 -4.75
N SER A 176 -7.91 2.11 -3.98
CA SER A 176 -7.18 0.91 -4.37
C SER A 176 -8.10 -0.30 -4.34
N ALA A 177 -8.13 -1.06 -5.43
CA ALA A 177 -8.86 -2.33 -5.51
C ALA A 177 -8.34 -3.36 -4.49
N HIS A 178 -7.10 -3.18 -4.02
CA HIS A 178 -6.47 -4.01 -2.99
C HIS A 178 -6.73 -3.49 -1.57
N SER A 179 -7.36 -2.31 -1.43
CA SER A 179 -7.72 -1.76 -0.12
C SER A 179 -8.84 -2.61 0.48
N GLN A 180 -8.49 -3.47 1.44
CA GLN A 180 -9.46 -4.31 2.14
C GLN A 180 -9.96 -3.66 3.44
N SER A 181 -9.60 -2.41 3.69
CA SER A 181 -10.00 -1.65 4.88
C SER A 181 -11.31 -0.93 4.63
N PHE A 182 -12.31 -1.21 5.48
CA PHE A 182 -13.57 -0.46 5.55
C PHE A 182 -13.39 0.97 6.06
N THR A 183 -12.19 1.30 6.57
CA THR A 183 -11.93 2.59 7.19
C THR A 183 -11.69 3.67 6.15
N MET A 184 -12.31 4.82 6.39
CA MET A 184 -12.09 6.07 5.64
C MET A 184 -10.72 6.71 5.91
N THR A 185 -9.79 5.98 6.53
CA THR A 185 -8.44 6.41 6.90
C THR A 185 -7.77 7.22 5.80
N GLY A 186 -7.78 6.70 4.57
CA GLY A 186 -7.21 7.40 3.43
C GLY A 186 -7.87 8.72 3.07
N ASP A 187 -9.19 8.81 3.24
CA ASP A 187 -9.97 10.01 2.89
C ASP A 187 -9.72 11.13 3.92
N VAL A 188 -9.63 10.76 5.20
CA VAL A 188 -9.26 11.66 6.30
C VAL A 188 -7.85 12.22 6.08
N VAL A 189 -6.88 11.34 5.88
CA VAL A 189 -5.47 11.71 5.65
C VAL A 189 -5.36 12.62 4.42
N PHE A 190 -6.08 12.29 3.35
CA PHE A 190 -6.10 13.10 2.13
C PHE A 190 -6.69 14.50 2.35
N GLY A 191 -7.71 14.65 3.20
CA GLY A 191 -8.27 15.96 3.55
C GLY A 191 -7.30 16.80 4.41
N GLU A 192 -6.65 16.18 5.38
CA GLU A 192 -5.72 16.86 6.29
C GLU A 192 -4.41 17.28 5.63
N ARG A 193 -4.05 16.70 4.48
CA ARG A 193 -2.81 17.06 3.77
C ARG A 193 -2.70 18.55 3.48
N SER A 194 -3.83 19.23 3.27
CA SER A 194 -3.91 20.68 3.02
C SER A 194 -3.41 21.53 4.19
N ARG A 195 -3.38 20.97 5.41
CA ARG A 195 -2.95 21.64 6.64
C ARG A 195 -1.48 21.40 6.95
N LEU A 196 -0.83 20.50 6.22
CA LEU A 196 0.58 20.20 6.43
C LEU A 196 1.46 21.37 6.00
N LYS A 197 2.47 21.64 6.81
CA LYS A 197 3.48 22.64 6.51
C LYS A 197 4.82 21.97 6.25
N VAL A 198 5.48 22.40 5.19
CA VAL A 198 6.84 21.98 4.84
C VAL A 198 7.76 23.16 5.10
N ASP A 199 8.72 22.97 6.01
CA ASP A 199 9.70 23.98 6.41
C ASP A 199 11.11 23.50 6.03
N VAL A 200 11.91 24.38 5.43
CA VAL A 200 13.31 24.06 5.09
C VAL A 200 14.22 24.59 6.19
N VAL A 201 15.04 23.70 6.75
CA VAL A 201 16.06 24.02 7.76
C VAL A 201 17.43 23.94 7.08
N ALA A 202 17.90 25.08 6.55
CA ALA A 202 19.10 25.11 5.72
C ALA A 202 20.38 25.53 6.48
N THR A 203 20.31 26.50 7.39
CA THR A 203 21.53 27.12 7.98
C THR A 203 21.46 27.41 9.47
N ASN A 204 20.29 27.33 10.11
CA ASN A 204 20.13 27.72 11.50
C ASN A 204 20.09 26.52 12.44
N ASN A 205 21.19 26.30 13.17
CA ASN A 205 21.28 25.24 14.18
C ASN A 205 20.32 25.44 15.36
N ASN A 206 19.82 26.65 15.63
CA ASN A 206 18.81 26.87 16.66
C ASN A 206 17.44 26.35 16.21
N ASP A 207 17.03 26.65 14.97
CA ASP A 207 15.78 26.11 14.40
C ASP A 207 15.84 24.58 14.37
N ALA A 208 16.99 24.01 13.99
CA ALA A 208 17.21 22.57 14.03
C ALA A 208 17.04 21.97 15.43
N ARG A 209 17.55 22.64 16.47
CA ARG A 209 17.39 22.20 17.87
C ARG A 209 15.95 22.27 18.33
N ASP A 210 15.19 23.29 17.93
CA ASP A 210 13.77 23.40 18.26
C ASP A 210 12.95 22.28 17.63
N VAL A 211 13.26 21.91 16.39
CA VAL A 211 12.67 20.75 15.71
C VAL A 211 13.01 19.45 16.45
N VAL A 212 14.28 19.26 16.82
CA VAL A 212 14.71 18.07 17.59
C VAL A 212 14.01 18.00 18.95
N ALA A 213 13.88 19.12 19.66
CA ALA A 213 13.13 19.18 20.93
C ALA A 213 11.64 18.85 20.72
N MET A 214 11.03 19.30 19.62
CA MET A 214 9.67 18.94 19.25
C MET A 214 9.54 17.44 18.97
N ALA A 215 10.48 16.86 18.22
CA ALA A 215 10.52 15.44 17.92
C ALA A 215 10.63 14.58 19.18
N PHE A 216 11.48 14.97 20.15
CA PHE A 216 11.57 14.30 21.44
C PHE A 216 10.25 14.35 22.22
N ARG A 217 9.57 15.50 22.26
CA ARG A 217 8.26 15.62 22.93
C ARG A 217 7.19 14.74 22.30
N ARG A 218 7.23 14.55 20.97
CA ARG A 218 6.26 13.70 20.26
C ARG A 218 6.60 12.21 20.36
N GLY A 219 7.86 11.85 20.52
CA GLY A 219 8.30 10.46 20.68
C GLY A 219 8.20 9.59 19.42
N ILE A 220 7.70 10.13 18.31
CA ILE A 220 7.61 9.46 17.01
C ILE A 220 7.86 10.46 15.88
N VAL A 221 8.63 10.04 14.88
CA VAL A 221 8.94 10.83 13.68
C VAL A 221 8.93 9.94 12.44
N GLY A 222 8.56 10.49 11.28
CA GLY A 222 8.90 9.89 9.99
C GLY A 222 10.26 10.38 9.52
N LEU A 223 11.08 9.50 8.94
CA LEU A 223 12.46 9.81 8.55
C LEU A 223 12.77 9.20 7.18
N ASP A 224 13.44 9.97 6.34
CA ASP A 224 13.98 9.55 5.04
C ASP A 224 15.21 10.39 4.70
N CYS A 225 16.21 9.81 4.02
CA CYS A 225 17.39 10.53 3.56
C CYS A 225 17.46 10.54 2.03
N GLU A 226 17.91 11.66 1.48
CA GLU A 226 18.07 11.83 0.05
C GLU A 226 19.49 12.23 -0.29
N GLY A 227 19.99 11.76 -1.43
CA GLY A 227 21.41 11.89 -1.73
C GLY A 227 21.87 11.32 -3.06
N VAL A 228 23.19 11.36 -3.26
CA VAL A 228 23.85 10.80 -4.43
C VAL A 228 24.36 9.41 -4.11
N ALA A 229 23.91 8.41 -4.88
CA ALA A 229 24.30 7.00 -4.68
C ALA A 229 24.18 6.56 -3.20
N LEU A 230 23.05 6.90 -2.56
CA LEU A 230 22.86 6.81 -1.12
C LEU A 230 23.31 5.45 -0.55
N GLY A 231 24.16 5.53 0.48
CA GLY A 231 24.83 4.41 1.13
C GLY A 231 26.21 4.82 1.62
N ARG A 232 27.03 3.85 2.03
CA ARG A 232 28.37 4.12 2.60
C ARG A 232 29.37 4.82 1.68
N THR A 233 29.22 4.68 0.36
CA THR A 233 30.11 5.32 -0.64
C THR A 233 29.48 6.56 -1.28
N GLY A 234 28.19 6.78 -1.03
CA GLY A 234 27.47 7.94 -1.53
C GLY A 234 27.54 9.10 -0.55
N MET A 235 26.60 10.03 -0.71
CA MET A 235 26.49 11.22 0.13
C MET A 235 25.03 11.49 0.47
N ILE A 236 24.74 11.72 1.75
CA ILE A 236 23.47 12.32 2.18
C ILE A 236 23.50 13.82 1.88
N CYS A 237 22.55 14.29 1.08
CA CYS A 237 22.41 15.70 0.75
C CYS A 237 21.26 16.36 1.54
N LEU A 238 20.24 15.58 1.91
CA LEU A 238 19.06 16.06 2.60
C LEU A 238 18.57 15.00 3.60
N VAL A 239 18.12 15.42 4.77
CA VAL A 239 17.37 14.59 5.71
C VAL A 239 15.98 15.17 5.88
N SER A 240 14.95 14.35 5.66
CA SER A 240 13.56 14.73 5.81
C SER A 240 13.01 14.18 7.12
N LEU A 241 12.33 15.01 7.91
CA LEU A 241 11.75 14.62 9.19
C LEU A 241 10.30 15.07 9.28
N SER A 242 9.35 14.14 9.47
CA SER A 242 7.97 14.49 9.81
C SER A 242 7.75 14.43 11.32
N VAL A 243 7.18 15.50 11.87
CA VAL A 243 6.84 15.64 13.30
C VAL A 243 5.43 16.20 13.42
N GLY A 244 4.46 15.33 13.71
CA GLY A 244 3.04 15.72 13.70
C GLY A 244 2.60 16.18 12.32
N SER A 245 1.91 17.31 12.25
CA SER A 245 1.47 17.92 10.98
C SER A 245 2.53 18.76 10.24
N ARG A 246 3.82 18.61 10.56
CA ARG A 246 4.91 19.39 9.95
C ARG A 246 5.99 18.48 9.40
N VAL A 247 6.57 18.90 8.28
CA VAL A 247 7.74 18.29 7.66
C VAL A 247 8.88 19.30 7.70
N PHE A 248 10.05 18.83 8.13
CA PHE A 248 11.28 19.61 8.17
C PHE A 248 12.30 18.99 7.22
N LEU A 249 12.81 19.79 6.29
CA LEU A 249 13.83 19.39 5.32
C LEU A 249 15.18 19.96 5.74
N PHE A 250 16.08 19.12 6.25
CA PHE A 250 17.41 19.50 6.71
C PHE A 250 18.41 19.43 5.55
N ASP A 251 18.90 20.59 5.11
CA ASP A 251 19.86 20.69 4.00
C ASP A 251 21.30 20.37 4.47
N ILE A 252 21.61 19.07 4.53
CA ILE A 252 22.91 18.57 4.98
C ILE A 252 24.04 19.00 4.03
N LEU A 253 23.75 19.13 2.73
CA LEU A 253 24.74 19.60 1.77
C LEU A 253 25.14 21.06 2.02
N ALA A 254 24.16 21.94 2.31
CA ALA A 254 24.43 23.35 2.60
C ALA A 254 25.03 23.54 4.00
N SER A 255 24.58 22.77 4.99
CA SER A 255 25.09 22.84 6.37
C SER A 255 25.31 21.44 6.97
N PRO A 256 26.49 20.84 6.76
CA PRO A 256 26.82 19.52 7.32
C PRO A 256 26.74 19.46 8.86
N SER A 257 26.89 20.61 9.54
CA SER A 257 26.79 20.70 11.00
C SER A 257 25.40 20.32 11.55
N LEU A 258 24.35 20.41 10.73
CA LEU A 258 22.99 19.98 11.10
C LEU A 258 22.94 18.51 11.50
N MET A 259 23.82 17.68 10.94
CA MET A 259 23.87 16.26 11.28
C MET A 259 24.27 16.02 12.74
N GLN A 260 25.13 16.89 13.31
CA GLN A 260 25.48 16.83 14.73
C GLN A 260 24.28 17.16 15.62
N VAL A 261 23.37 18.03 15.15
CA VAL A 261 22.13 18.37 15.85
C VAL A 261 21.12 17.23 15.78
N LEU A 262 21.05 16.53 14.65
CA LEU A 262 20.14 15.39 14.45
C LEU A 262 20.60 14.11 15.16
N LYS A 263 21.92 13.89 15.31
CA LYS A 263 22.48 12.65 15.88
C LYS A 263 21.81 12.21 17.20
N PRO A 264 21.65 13.07 18.23
CA PRO A 264 20.98 12.67 19.47
C PRO A 264 19.55 12.14 19.27
N LEU A 265 18.80 12.68 18.30
CA LEU A 265 17.46 12.22 17.97
C LEU A 265 17.48 10.87 17.27
N LEU A 266 18.38 10.71 16.29
CA LEU A 266 18.48 9.50 15.48
C LEU A 266 18.94 8.29 16.30
N GLU A 267 19.84 8.51 17.27
CA GLU A 267 20.35 7.45 18.17
C GLU A 267 19.47 7.22 19.40
N CYS A 268 18.43 8.05 19.60
CA CYS A 268 17.56 7.98 20.77
C CYS A 268 16.72 6.69 20.81
N PRO A 269 16.84 5.85 21.86
CA PRO A 269 16.07 4.62 21.97
C PRO A 269 14.59 4.86 22.30
N SER A 270 14.20 6.02 22.84
CA SER A 270 12.81 6.31 23.21
C SER A 270 12.01 6.99 22.11
N THR A 271 12.67 7.62 21.13
CA THR A 271 11.97 8.23 19.98
C THR A 271 11.92 7.23 18.83
N LEU A 272 10.73 6.86 18.38
CA LEU A 272 10.52 5.95 17.27
C LEU A 272 10.78 6.66 15.93
N LYS A 273 11.66 6.10 15.09
CA LYS A 273 11.83 6.53 13.70
C LYS A 273 11.04 5.59 12.81
N VAL A 274 10.00 6.09 12.17
CA VAL A 274 9.27 5.35 11.15
C VAL A 274 9.91 5.62 9.80
N MET A 275 10.28 4.58 9.08
CA MET A 275 10.97 4.65 7.80
C MET A 275 10.33 3.70 6.78
N HIS A 276 10.69 3.84 5.51
CA HIS A 276 10.36 2.85 4.50
C HIS A 276 11.65 2.39 3.85
N ASP A 277 11.99 1.10 4.00
CA ASP A 277 13.25 0.54 3.51
C ASP A 277 14.52 1.23 4.05
N CYS A 278 14.70 1.20 5.36
CA CYS A 278 15.75 1.93 6.09
C CYS A 278 17.20 1.49 5.84
N ARG A 279 17.45 0.53 4.93
CA ARG A 279 18.77 -0.11 4.77
C ARG A 279 19.81 0.88 4.27
N LYS A 280 19.55 1.55 3.13
CA LYS A 280 20.51 2.48 2.53
C LYS A 280 20.71 3.74 3.38
N ASP A 281 19.66 4.23 4.04
CA ASP A 281 19.74 5.33 4.99
C ASP A 281 20.62 4.97 6.19
N SER A 282 20.37 3.83 6.83
CA SER A 282 21.15 3.36 7.98
C SER A 282 22.62 3.13 7.62
N ASP A 283 22.89 2.58 6.43
CA ASP A 283 24.25 2.41 5.91
C ASP A 283 24.96 3.76 5.70
N ALA A 284 24.28 4.74 5.08
CA ALA A 284 24.81 6.07 4.85
C ALA A 284 25.06 6.85 6.15
N LEU A 285 24.09 6.87 7.06
CA LEU A 285 24.17 7.55 8.36
C LEU A 285 25.35 7.03 9.20
N PHE A 286 25.54 5.71 9.23
CA PHE A 286 26.62 5.09 9.98
C PHE A 286 27.99 5.41 9.39
N HIS A 287 28.19 5.19 8.10
CA HIS A 287 29.51 5.32 7.49
C HIS A 287 29.95 6.76 7.23
N GLN A 288 29.02 7.67 6.97
CA GLN A 288 29.34 9.08 6.70
C GLN A 288 29.42 9.92 7.98
N PHE A 289 28.61 9.60 9.00
CA PHE A 289 28.44 10.47 10.17
C PHE A 289 28.58 9.74 11.52
N GLY A 290 28.90 8.44 11.51
CA GLY A 290 29.03 7.64 12.73
C GLY A 290 27.73 7.53 13.51
N ILE A 291 26.56 7.62 12.84
CA ILE A 291 25.25 7.60 13.48
C ILE A 291 24.71 6.17 13.50
N VAL A 292 24.48 5.64 14.71
CA VAL A 292 23.86 4.33 14.90
C VAL A 292 22.35 4.52 15.05
N LEU A 293 21.62 4.36 13.95
CA LEU A 293 20.17 4.47 13.97
C LEU A 293 19.55 3.37 14.87
N THR A 294 18.74 3.77 15.86
CA THR A 294 18.08 2.88 16.83
C THR A 294 16.57 3.06 16.82
N ASN A 295 15.79 2.17 17.44
CA ASN A 295 14.32 2.28 17.57
C ASN A 295 13.62 2.67 16.26
N VAL A 296 13.73 1.80 15.26
CA VAL A 296 13.15 2.00 13.92
C VAL A 296 11.97 1.08 13.73
N PHE A 297 10.91 1.58 13.11
CA PHE A 297 9.87 0.76 12.48
C PHE A 297 9.94 0.94 10.98
N ASP A 298 10.21 -0.16 10.27
CA ASP A 298 10.23 -0.15 8.81
C ASP A 298 8.84 -0.54 8.26
N THR A 299 8.21 0.38 7.53
CA THR A 299 6.86 0.19 6.98
C THR A 299 6.80 -0.87 5.89
N GLN A 300 7.90 -1.11 5.14
CA GLN A 300 7.98 -2.19 4.15
C GLN A 300 7.93 -3.55 4.85
N VAL A 301 8.69 -3.69 5.94
CA VAL A 301 8.68 -4.89 6.79
C VAL A 301 7.32 -5.06 7.47
N GLY A 302 6.78 -4.01 8.07
CA GLY A 302 5.47 -4.06 8.75
C GLY A 302 4.34 -4.46 7.80
N TYR A 303 4.36 -3.98 6.57
CA TYR A 303 3.41 -4.39 5.53
C TYR A 303 3.56 -5.87 5.16
N ALA A 304 4.80 -6.34 4.95
CA ALA A 304 5.05 -7.74 4.65
C ALA A 304 4.55 -8.68 5.77
N MET A 305 4.76 -8.31 7.03
CA MET A 305 4.27 -9.10 8.18
C MET A 305 2.74 -9.12 8.25
N CYS A 306 2.06 -8.01 7.90
CA CYS A 306 0.61 -7.98 7.77
C CYS A 306 0.11 -8.98 6.72
N GLN A 307 0.83 -9.12 5.60
CA GLN A 307 0.45 -10.07 4.55
C GLN A 307 0.75 -11.52 4.95
N LEU A 308 1.90 -11.79 5.54
CA LEU A 308 2.28 -13.13 6.01
C LEU A 308 1.27 -13.67 7.04
N GLN A 309 0.88 -12.84 8.01
CA GLN A 309 -0.14 -13.19 9.01
C GLN A 309 -1.47 -13.63 8.38
N ARG A 310 -1.88 -12.98 7.28
CA ARG A 310 -3.14 -13.32 6.58
C ARG A 310 -3.05 -14.65 5.85
N VAL A 311 -1.92 -14.93 5.20
CA VAL A 311 -1.70 -16.21 4.50
C VAL A 311 -1.82 -17.38 5.49
N ASN A 312 -1.27 -17.24 6.70
CA ASN A 312 -1.36 -18.28 7.73
C ASN A 312 -2.81 -18.54 8.18
N LYS A 313 -3.60 -17.47 8.41
CA LYS A 313 -5.04 -17.61 8.74
C LYS A 313 -5.84 -18.31 7.65
N SER A 314 -5.55 -18.05 6.37
CA SER A 314 -6.22 -18.70 5.24
C SER A 314 -5.95 -20.21 5.18
N LYS A 315 -4.71 -20.62 5.49
CA LYS A 315 -4.31 -22.03 5.55
C LYS A 315 -4.96 -22.79 6.72
N GLU A 316 -5.14 -22.13 7.87
CA GLU A 316 -5.84 -22.74 9.01
C GLU A 316 -7.35 -22.88 8.77
N ALA A 317 -7.97 -21.93 8.04
CA ALA A 317 -9.41 -21.95 7.74
C ALA A 317 -9.79 -22.86 6.55
N THR A 318 -8.83 -23.28 5.72
CA THR A 318 -9.09 -24.05 4.50
C THR A 318 -8.29 -25.35 4.53
N LYS A 319 -8.93 -26.48 4.87
CA LYS A 319 -8.39 -27.84 4.65
C LYS A 319 -8.33 -28.16 3.14
N CYS A 320 -7.53 -27.43 2.37
CA CYS A 320 -7.26 -27.72 0.97
C CYS A 320 -5.76 -27.90 0.72
N LEU A 321 -5.44 -29.12 0.26
CA LEU A 321 -4.22 -29.68 -0.35
C LEU A 321 -2.85 -29.20 0.17
N PRO A 322 -1.98 -30.13 0.60
CA PRO A 322 -0.62 -29.79 0.98
C PRO A 322 0.12 -29.29 -0.26
N VAL A 323 0.61 -28.06 -0.20
CA VAL A 323 1.62 -27.58 -1.14
C VAL A 323 2.90 -28.38 -0.84
N ARG A 324 3.02 -29.56 -1.45
CA ARG A 324 4.27 -30.29 -1.58
C ARG A 324 5.13 -29.54 -2.59
N THR A 325 5.82 -28.50 -2.14
CA THR A 325 6.86 -27.87 -2.95
C THR A 325 8.02 -27.47 -2.06
N LEU A 326 9.14 -28.18 -2.24
CA LEU A 326 10.47 -27.79 -1.79
C LEU A 326 10.87 -26.54 -2.59
N VAL A 327 10.50 -25.37 -2.07
CA VAL A 327 10.89 -24.06 -2.61
C VAL A 327 11.17 -23.16 -1.40
N ILE A 328 12.25 -22.38 -1.48
CA ILE A 328 12.52 -21.24 -0.59
C ILE A 328 11.20 -20.47 -0.44
N PRO A 329 10.62 -20.28 0.76
CA PRO A 329 9.32 -19.63 0.88
C PRO A 329 9.47 -18.12 0.63
N LEU A 330 9.50 -17.75 -0.64
CA LEU A 330 9.57 -16.38 -1.17
C LEU A 330 8.23 -15.63 -1.08
N GLY A 331 7.21 -16.24 -0.45
CA GLY A 331 5.85 -15.73 -0.43
C GLY A 331 5.70 -14.35 0.23
N ASN A 332 6.61 -13.98 1.14
CA ASN A 332 6.70 -12.65 1.74
C ASN A 332 7.64 -11.69 1.00
N ALA A 333 8.62 -12.20 0.23
CA ALA A 333 9.68 -11.37 -0.34
C ALA A 333 9.14 -10.32 -1.35
N ASN A 334 8.10 -10.66 -2.11
CA ASN A 334 7.41 -9.68 -2.96
C ASN A 334 6.77 -8.54 -2.14
N SER A 335 6.33 -8.82 -0.91
CA SER A 335 5.76 -7.80 0.00
C SER A 335 6.83 -7.05 0.78
N GLU A 336 7.99 -7.67 1.04
CA GLU A 336 9.20 -7.02 1.58
C GLU A 336 9.95 -6.17 0.54
N CYS A 337 9.38 -5.98 -0.66
CA CYS A 337 9.91 -5.12 -1.72
C CYS A 337 8.83 -4.19 -2.33
N ILE A 338 7.72 -3.98 -1.60
CA ILE A 338 6.70 -3.00 -2.01
C ILE A 338 7.31 -1.60 -2.06
N ALA A 339 7.05 -0.85 -3.13
CA ALA A 339 7.47 0.55 -3.24
C ALA A 339 6.61 1.43 -2.33
N PHE A 340 7.16 2.54 -1.83
CA PHE A 340 6.43 3.45 -0.96
C PHE A 340 5.13 3.97 -1.57
N SER A 341 5.14 4.30 -2.88
CA SER A 341 3.92 4.72 -3.61
C SER A 341 2.84 3.62 -3.63
N ASP A 342 3.24 2.37 -3.81
CA ASP A 342 2.31 1.24 -3.79
C ASP A 342 1.78 0.99 -2.39
N LEU A 343 2.61 1.18 -1.35
CA LEU A 343 2.20 1.08 0.03
C LEU A 343 1.15 2.15 0.37
N LEU A 344 1.38 3.41 -0.02
CA LEU A 344 0.41 4.50 0.12
C LEU A 344 -0.90 4.19 -0.60
N TRP A 345 -0.82 3.65 -1.81
CA TRP A 345 -1.99 3.26 -2.58
C TRP A 345 -2.76 2.12 -1.88
N GLN A 346 -2.08 1.06 -1.45
CA GLN A 346 -2.73 -0.12 -0.87
C GLN A 346 -3.28 0.15 0.54
N CYS A 347 -2.57 0.91 1.38
CA CYS A 347 -2.97 1.17 2.76
C CYS A 347 -3.89 2.39 2.90
N LEU A 348 -3.67 3.45 2.11
CA LEU A 348 -4.34 4.76 2.26
C LEU A 348 -5.11 5.19 1.00
N SER A 349 -5.04 4.42 -0.10
CA SER A 349 -5.54 4.84 -1.42
C SER A 349 -4.98 6.20 -1.88
N ILE A 350 -3.81 6.60 -1.39
CA ILE A 350 -3.19 7.87 -1.77
C ILE A 350 -2.36 7.64 -3.03
N TYR A 351 -2.54 8.51 -4.01
CA TYR A 351 -1.82 8.50 -5.28
C TYR A 351 -1.21 9.87 -5.53
N GLU A 352 0.11 9.91 -5.73
CA GLU A 352 0.89 11.14 -5.88
C GLU A 352 1.56 11.15 -7.27
N PRO A 353 0.84 11.50 -8.35
CA PRO A 353 1.36 11.41 -9.71
C PRO A 353 2.58 12.31 -9.94
N ALA A 354 2.55 13.53 -9.37
CA ALA A 354 3.67 14.47 -9.45
C ALA A 354 4.98 13.87 -8.91
N LYS A 355 4.90 12.99 -7.90
CA LYS A 355 6.07 12.29 -7.36
C LYS A 355 6.72 11.37 -8.39
N HIS A 356 5.92 10.68 -9.19
CA HIS A 356 6.44 9.77 -10.22
C HIS A 356 7.16 10.53 -11.33
N GLU A 357 6.63 11.67 -11.76
CA GLU A 357 7.25 12.54 -12.76
C GLU A 357 8.59 13.09 -12.26
N VAL A 358 8.63 13.59 -11.03
CA VAL A 358 9.87 14.05 -10.41
C VAL A 358 10.89 12.92 -10.33
N LYS A 359 10.50 11.73 -9.83
CA LYS A 359 11.39 10.56 -9.78
C LYS A 359 11.97 10.18 -11.14
N ALA A 360 11.14 10.19 -12.18
CA ALA A 360 11.55 9.83 -13.55
C ALA A 360 12.55 10.82 -14.16
N SER A 361 12.51 12.08 -13.73
CA SER A 361 13.45 13.11 -14.18
C SER A 361 14.72 13.22 -13.31
N MET A 362 14.82 12.44 -12.23
CA MET A 362 16.00 12.48 -11.37
C MET A 362 17.24 11.92 -12.06
N THR A 363 18.36 12.59 -11.85
CA THR A 363 19.71 12.16 -12.23
C THR A 363 20.55 11.95 -10.96
N SER A 364 21.74 11.40 -11.10
CA SER A 364 22.68 11.26 -9.98
C SER A 364 23.03 12.59 -9.30
N ALA A 365 22.91 13.71 -10.00
CA ALA A 365 23.23 15.04 -9.47
C ALA A 365 22.02 15.76 -8.86
N THR A 366 20.79 15.24 -8.98
CA THR A 366 19.55 15.98 -8.64
C THR A 366 19.57 16.55 -7.22
N TRP A 367 19.97 15.75 -6.23
CA TRP A 367 20.00 16.19 -4.83
C TRP A 367 21.16 17.12 -4.47
N THR A 368 22.06 17.40 -5.41
CA THR A 368 23.17 18.36 -5.24
C THR A 368 22.83 19.77 -5.67
N VAL A 369 21.77 19.95 -6.46
CA VAL A 369 21.38 21.24 -7.02
C VAL A 369 20.77 22.13 -5.94
N ARG A 370 21.19 23.40 -5.88
CA ARG A 370 20.64 24.42 -4.97
C ARG A 370 20.31 25.72 -5.70
N PRO A 371 19.25 26.46 -5.29
CA PRO A 371 18.29 26.09 -4.24
C PRO A 371 17.43 24.88 -4.62
N LEU A 372 16.88 24.17 -3.63
CA LEU A 372 15.94 23.07 -3.89
C LEU A 372 14.69 23.59 -4.59
N THR A 373 14.26 22.92 -5.66
CA THR A 373 13.02 23.28 -6.35
C THR A 373 11.81 22.92 -5.49
N ALA A 374 10.68 23.61 -5.71
CA ALA A 374 9.43 23.30 -5.02
C ALA A 374 8.99 21.84 -5.23
N GLN A 375 9.26 21.28 -6.41
CA GLN A 375 8.98 19.88 -6.74
C GLN A 375 9.83 18.90 -5.91
N LEU A 376 11.13 19.18 -5.73
CA LEU A 376 12.00 18.34 -4.90
C LEU A 376 11.65 18.45 -3.42
N MET A 377 11.32 19.65 -2.94
CA MET A 377 10.84 19.84 -1.56
C MET A 377 9.54 19.08 -1.31
N HIS A 378 8.61 19.12 -2.27
CA HIS A 378 7.36 18.37 -2.17
C HIS A 378 7.61 16.85 -2.22
N TYR A 379 8.49 16.39 -3.11
CA TYR A 379 8.89 14.98 -3.21
C TYR A 379 9.41 14.47 -1.85
N ALA A 380 10.41 15.15 -1.29
CA ALA A 380 11.03 14.81 -0.01
C ALA A 380 10.02 14.84 1.16
N ALA A 381 9.07 15.79 1.13
CA ALA A 381 8.03 15.85 2.13
C ALA A 381 7.05 14.67 2.07
N VAL A 382 6.67 14.26 0.86
CA VAL A 382 5.78 13.11 0.65
C VAL A 382 6.38 11.81 1.17
N ASP A 383 7.70 11.62 1.04
CA ASP A 383 8.40 10.43 1.54
C ASP A 383 8.27 10.23 3.06
N VAL A 384 8.11 11.32 3.84
CA VAL A 384 8.06 11.21 5.31
C VAL A 384 6.72 11.52 5.94
N MET A 385 5.88 12.35 5.31
CA MET A 385 4.66 12.86 5.97
C MET A 385 3.68 11.75 6.35
N TYR A 386 3.54 10.72 5.51
CA TYR A 386 2.59 9.64 5.73
C TYR A 386 3.14 8.50 6.61
N LEU A 387 4.44 8.48 6.92
CA LEU A 387 5.08 7.39 7.65
C LEU A 387 4.46 7.15 9.04
N PRO A 388 4.28 8.16 9.92
CA PRO A 388 3.65 7.94 11.23
C PRO A 388 2.22 7.40 11.14
N VAL A 389 1.46 7.84 10.13
CA VAL A 389 0.09 7.34 9.86
C VAL A 389 0.15 5.86 9.43
N LEU A 390 1.03 5.54 8.48
CA LEU A 390 1.23 4.15 8.02
C LEU A 390 1.63 3.24 9.17
N TYR A 391 2.56 3.68 10.04
CA TYR A 391 2.94 2.94 11.24
C TYR A 391 1.73 2.56 12.09
N ARG A 392 0.89 3.53 12.47
CA ARG A 392 -0.27 3.26 13.32
C ARG A 392 -1.30 2.36 12.64
N VAL A 393 -1.50 2.52 11.33
CA VAL A 393 -2.38 1.65 10.53
C VAL A 393 -1.85 0.22 10.49
N LEU A 394 -0.56 0.04 10.23
CA LEU A 394 0.09 -1.27 10.14
C LEU A 394 0.14 -1.96 11.50
N VAL A 395 0.57 -1.27 12.56
CA VAL A 395 0.63 -1.83 13.93
C VAL A 395 -0.75 -2.27 14.41
N LYS A 396 -1.81 -1.50 14.11
CA LYS A 396 -3.18 -1.90 14.46
C LYS A 396 -3.62 -3.20 13.75
N ALA A 397 -3.05 -3.51 12.59
CA ALA A 397 -3.36 -4.73 11.83
C ALA A 397 -2.50 -5.94 12.25
N LEU A 398 -1.37 -5.72 12.93
CA LEU A 398 -0.46 -6.75 13.39
C LEU A 398 -0.92 -7.35 14.72
N THR A 399 -0.79 -8.66 14.86
CA THR A 399 -0.82 -9.35 16.16
C THR A 399 0.46 -9.06 16.95
N ALA A 400 0.46 -9.32 18.26
CA ALA A 400 1.64 -9.16 19.11
C ALA A 400 2.86 -9.93 18.55
N ASP A 401 2.68 -11.18 18.14
CA ASP A 401 3.76 -12.00 17.57
C ASP A 401 4.28 -11.45 16.25
N SER A 402 3.39 -10.99 15.37
CA SER A 402 3.78 -10.40 14.08
C SER A 402 4.47 -9.04 14.26
N LEU A 403 4.12 -8.29 15.29
CA LEU A 403 4.81 -7.05 15.66
C LEU A 403 6.22 -7.33 16.20
N ALA A 404 6.39 -8.32 17.07
CA ALA A 404 7.71 -8.74 17.54
C ALA A 404 8.59 -9.23 16.38
N LEU A 405 8.03 -9.98 15.44
CA LEU A 405 8.73 -10.41 14.22
C LEU A 405 9.11 -9.21 13.34
N THR A 406 8.22 -8.21 13.22
CA THR A 406 8.49 -6.95 12.50
C THR A 406 9.71 -6.25 13.11
N GLN A 407 9.75 -6.09 14.43
CA GLN A 407 10.88 -5.44 15.13
C GLN A 407 12.19 -6.21 14.93
N LYS A 408 12.18 -7.54 15.08
CA LYS A 408 13.35 -8.39 14.81
C LYS A 408 13.83 -8.23 13.37
N ARG A 409 12.90 -8.11 12.43
CA ARG A 409 13.20 -8.01 11.01
C ARG A 409 13.71 -6.63 10.60
N THR A 410 13.14 -5.55 11.14
CA THR A 410 13.70 -4.20 11.01
C THR A 410 15.10 -4.12 11.60
N THR A 411 15.36 -4.76 12.74
CA THR A 411 16.73 -4.83 13.31
C THR A 411 17.72 -5.49 12.33
N LYS A 412 17.27 -6.51 11.59
CA LYS A 412 18.09 -7.13 10.54
C LYS A 412 18.38 -6.16 9.39
N TYR A 413 17.41 -5.36 8.95
CA TYR A 413 17.64 -4.31 7.95
C TYR A 413 18.71 -3.33 8.41
N LEU A 414 18.66 -2.88 9.67
CA LEU A 414 19.66 -1.98 10.23
C LEU A 414 21.07 -2.58 10.31
N SER A 415 21.20 -3.91 10.38
CA SER A 415 22.50 -4.60 10.43
C SER A 415 23.31 -4.51 9.13
N CYS A 416 22.72 -4.01 8.03
CA CYS A 416 23.43 -3.78 6.77
C CYS A 416 24.67 -2.88 6.95
N ARG A 417 24.63 -1.96 7.92
CA ARG A 417 25.74 -1.05 8.27
C ARG A 417 26.96 -1.77 8.86
N GLU A 418 26.77 -2.96 9.44
CA GLU A 418 27.85 -3.75 10.06
C GLU A 418 28.52 -4.68 9.05
N TRP A 419 27.88 -4.90 7.90
CA TRP A 419 28.40 -5.76 6.87
C TRP A 419 29.40 -5.00 5.99
N THR A 420 30.45 -5.65 5.51
CA THR A 420 31.51 -5.04 4.68
C THR A 420 31.59 -5.72 3.31
N TYR A 421 31.70 -4.92 2.25
CA TYR A 421 32.05 -5.41 0.92
C TYR A 421 33.44 -6.04 0.96
N ALA A 422 33.61 -7.25 0.40
CA ALA A 422 34.93 -7.88 0.31
C ALA A 422 35.82 -7.26 -0.77
N VAL A 423 35.21 -6.60 -1.75
CA VAL A 423 35.91 -5.94 -2.85
C VAL A 423 35.68 -4.43 -2.70
N PRO A 424 36.75 -3.60 -2.62
CA PRO A 424 36.62 -2.15 -2.68
C PRO A 424 35.85 -1.70 -3.93
N ALA A 425 35.25 -0.51 -3.92
CA ALA A 425 34.70 0.06 -5.15
C ALA A 425 35.76 0.00 -6.26
N ALA A 426 35.41 -0.56 -7.43
CA ALA A 426 36.31 -0.55 -8.57
C ALA A 426 36.71 0.90 -8.86
N THR A 427 38.00 1.14 -9.12
CA THR A 427 38.50 2.47 -9.54
C THR A 427 37.87 2.89 -10.87
N ASP A 428 37.37 1.93 -11.65
CA ASP A 428 36.60 2.11 -12.87
C ASP A 428 35.19 1.50 -12.71
N PRO A 429 34.10 2.30 -12.80
CA PRO A 429 32.73 1.81 -12.72
C PRO A 429 32.34 0.81 -13.83
N SER A 430 33.11 0.78 -14.94
CA SER A 430 32.84 -0.08 -16.10
C SER A 430 33.48 -1.47 -16.00
N SER A 431 34.32 -1.71 -14.99
CA SER A 431 34.94 -3.01 -14.74
C SER A 431 34.46 -3.55 -13.40
N PRO A 432 33.63 -4.62 -13.36
CA PRO A 432 33.33 -5.25 -12.09
C PRO A 432 34.65 -5.77 -11.52
N ALA A 433 35.05 -5.28 -10.34
CA ALA A 433 36.25 -5.73 -9.62
C ALA A 433 36.14 -7.18 -9.11
N VAL A 434 35.36 -8.01 -9.78
CA VAL A 434 34.93 -9.32 -9.36
C VAL A 434 35.22 -10.31 -10.48
N SER A 435 35.97 -11.37 -10.16
CA SER A 435 36.38 -12.39 -11.14
C SER A 435 35.39 -13.57 -11.17
N ILE A 436 35.19 -14.17 -12.34
CA ILE A 436 34.44 -15.43 -12.45
C ILE A 436 35.13 -16.51 -11.60
N GLY A 437 34.35 -17.26 -10.82
CA GLY A 437 34.81 -18.26 -9.86
C GLY A 437 35.16 -17.71 -8.48
N GLN A 438 35.16 -16.39 -8.29
CA GLN A 438 35.42 -15.77 -6.99
C GLN A 438 34.21 -15.96 -6.06
N VAL A 439 34.46 -16.35 -4.82
CA VAL A 439 33.45 -16.35 -3.75
C VAL A 439 33.51 -15.00 -3.02
N VAL A 440 32.39 -14.29 -3.00
CA VAL A 440 32.25 -12.99 -2.34
C VAL A 440 31.11 -13.03 -1.32
N PRO A 441 31.26 -12.38 -0.15
CA PRO A 441 30.12 -12.09 0.70
C PRO A 441 29.18 -11.14 -0.03
N GLY A 442 27.89 -11.23 0.29
CA GLY A 442 26.86 -10.38 -0.25
C GLY A 442 25.73 -10.14 0.74
N PHE A 443 24.89 -9.18 0.42
CA PHE A 443 23.71 -8.82 1.22
C PHE A 443 22.45 -8.85 0.36
N ILE A 444 21.43 -9.61 0.77
CA ILE A 444 20.20 -9.76 -0.02
C ILE A 444 19.39 -8.46 -0.02
N ASN A 445 19.26 -7.84 -1.19
CA ASN A 445 18.51 -6.60 -1.39
C ASN A 445 17.05 -6.84 -1.77
N ASN A 446 16.80 -7.82 -2.63
CA ASN A 446 15.49 -8.05 -3.21
C ASN A 446 15.37 -9.53 -3.57
N VAL A 447 14.17 -10.07 -3.51
CA VAL A 447 13.90 -11.43 -3.97
C VAL A 447 12.63 -11.47 -4.79
N THR A 448 12.72 -12.08 -5.97
CA THR A 448 11.62 -12.24 -6.91
C THR A 448 11.29 -13.72 -7.08
N GLN A 449 10.30 -14.05 -7.91
CA GLN A 449 9.98 -15.44 -8.25
C GLN A 449 11.11 -16.18 -8.97
N LYS A 450 11.99 -15.46 -9.66
CA LYS A 450 13.02 -16.05 -10.53
C LYS A 450 14.44 -15.84 -10.01
N ASN A 451 14.70 -14.71 -9.36
CA ASN A 451 16.04 -14.31 -8.93
C ASN A 451 16.07 -13.77 -7.50
N VAL A 452 17.17 -14.03 -6.80
CA VAL A 452 17.59 -13.30 -5.61
C VAL A 452 18.63 -12.25 -6.02
N TYR A 453 18.43 -11.00 -5.63
CA TYR A 453 19.35 -9.90 -5.91
C TYR A 453 20.20 -9.61 -4.68
N VAL A 454 21.52 -9.67 -4.86
CA VAL A 454 22.50 -9.61 -3.77
C VAL A 454 23.49 -8.47 -4.05
N SER A 455 23.57 -7.49 -3.14
CA SER A 455 24.66 -6.50 -3.17
C SER A 455 25.98 -7.21 -2.89
N ILE A 456 26.96 -7.10 -3.77
CA ILE A 456 28.32 -7.65 -3.57
C ILE A 456 29.41 -6.59 -3.58
N SER A 457 29.13 -5.43 -4.16
CA SER A 457 29.95 -4.22 -4.07
C SER A 457 29.02 -3.00 -3.99
N PRO A 458 29.54 -1.78 -3.69
CA PRO A 458 28.71 -0.58 -3.63
C PRO A 458 27.88 -0.33 -4.90
N ASN A 459 28.42 -0.72 -6.06
CA ASN A 459 27.84 -0.45 -7.37
C ASN A 459 27.37 -1.72 -8.10
N VAL A 460 27.54 -2.91 -7.50
CA VAL A 460 27.23 -4.19 -8.16
C VAL A 460 26.22 -4.96 -7.34
N VAL A 461 25.08 -5.22 -7.98
CA VAL A 461 24.04 -6.14 -7.52
C VAL A 461 24.06 -7.35 -8.43
N ALA A 462 24.41 -8.50 -7.86
CA ALA A 462 24.40 -9.76 -8.57
C ALA A 462 23.02 -10.43 -8.51
N ALA A 463 22.67 -11.15 -9.57
CA ALA A 463 21.46 -11.97 -9.63
C ALA A 463 21.82 -13.45 -9.42
N VAL A 464 21.14 -14.09 -8.47
CA VAL A 464 21.22 -15.53 -8.23
C VAL A 464 19.92 -16.15 -8.68
N ALA A 465 19.97 -16.98 -9.72
CA ALA A 465 18.79 -17.67 -10.22
C ALA A 465 18.27 -18.66 -9.17
N ILE A 466 16.95 -18.68 -9.00
CA ILE A 466 16.27 -19.67 -8.16
C ILE A 466 16.00 -20.87 -9.06
N SER A 467 16.96 -21.80 -9.15
CA SER A 467 16.80 -23.04 -9.93
C SER A 467 15.66 -23.90 -9.37
N THR A 468 14.89 -24.56 -10.24
CA THR A 468 14.08 -25.73 -9.85
C THR A 468 15.03 -26.86 -9.39
N PRO A 469 14.68 -27.63 -8.33
CA PRO A 469 15.67 -28.40 -7.58
C PRO A 469 16.09 -29.66 -8.32
N THR A 470 17.38 -29.78 -8.62
CA THR A 470 18.04 -31.09 -8.54
C THR A 470 18.41 -31.32 -7.08
N LEU A 471 17.61 -32.13 -6.39
CA LEU A 471 17.88 -32.66 -5.05
C LEU A 471 18.98 -33.75 -5.13
N PRO A 472 19.77 -34.00 -4.06
CA PRO A 472 19.26 -34.29 -2.70
C PRO A 472 19.96 -33.63 -1.50
N ILE A 473 19.18 -33.46 -0.42
CA ILE A 473 19.56 -33.09 0.97
C ILE A 473 19.97 -34.38 1.72
N PRO A 474 21.06 -34.39 2.53
CA PRO A 474 20.90 -34.32 4.00
C PRO A 474 22.06 -33.64 4.77
N GLY A 475 21.70 -32.79 5.74
CA GLY A 475 22.56 -32.42 6.88
C GLY A 475 23.35 -31.12 6.76
N ASP A 476 22.69 -29.96 6.92
CA ASP A 476 23.11 -28.82 7.75
C ASP A 476 22.41 -27.51 7.35
N GLY A 477 21.67 -26.92 8.29
CA GLY A 477 21.78 -25.49 8.59
C GLY A 477 21.30 -24.40 7.61
N MET A 478 20.79 -24.67 6.41
CA MET A 478 20.26 -23.57 5.56
C MET A 478 18.85 -23.14 6.01
N SER A 479 18.81 -22.27 7.02
CA SER A 479 17.63 -21.46 7.36
C SER A 479 17.12 -20.71 6.12
N ALA A 480 15.80 -20.57 5.96
CA ALA A 480 15.21 -19.82 4.85
C ALA A 480 15.92 -18.46 4.64
N LEU A 481 16.33 -18.17 3.40
CA LEU A 481 16.94 -16.90 3.01
C LEU A 481 15.88 -15.81 2.86
N HIS A 482 16.31 -14.58 3.08
CA HIS A 482 15.43 -13.49 3.40
C HIS A 482 16.07 -12.15 2.98
N VAL A 483 15.24 -11.13 2.72
CA VAL A 483 15.75 -9.77 2.50
C VAL A 483 16.47 -9.30 3.76
N GLY A 484 17.68 -8.76 3.59
CA GLY A 484 18.53 -8.34 4.69
C GLY A 484 19.50 -9.41 5.22
N ASP A 485 19.60 -10.56 4.55
CA ASP A 485 20.51 -11.64 4.95
C ASP A 485 21.91 -11.44 4.36
N ALA A 486 22.93 -11.63 5.18
CA ALA A 486 24.29 -11.79 4.71
C ALA A 486 24.46 -13.21 4.16
N VAL A 487 25.03 -13.32 2.97
CA VAL A 487 25.24 -14.57 2.23
C VAL A 487 26.64 -14.64 1.64
N SER A 488 27.05 -15.83 1.21
CA SER A 488 28.24 -16.00 0.36
C SER A 488 27.79 -16.48 -1.01
N MET A 489 28.35 -15.90 -2.06
CA MET A 489 28.03 -16.28 -3.43
C MET A 489 29.29 -16.43 -4.28
N CYS A 490 29.28 -17.46 -5.13
CA CYS A 490 30.28 -17.68 -6.16
C CYS A 490 29.81 -16.98 -7.44
N ILE A 491 30.71 -16.27 -8.12
CA ILE A 491 30.41 -15.50 -9.32
C ILE A 491 30.51 -16.46 -10.51
N SER A 492 29.38 -16.81 -11.11
CA SER A 492 29.32 -17.82 -12.16
C SER A 492 29.54 -17.23 -13.55
N SER A 493 29.01 -16.03 -13.81
CA SER A 493 29.23 -15.32 -15.07
C SER A 493 28.97 -13.83 -14.95
N VAL A 494 29.45 -13.08 -15.94
CA VAL A 494 29.07 -11.69 -16.19
C VAL A 494 28.48 -11.67 -17.60
N ASP A 495 27.25 -11.21 -17.75
CA ASP A 495 26.61 -11.16 -19.06
C ASP A 495 27.16 -10.01 -19.93
N ALA A 496 26.75 -9.98 -21.20
CA ALA A 496 27.20 -8.97 -22.17
C ALA A 496 26.81 -7.52 -21.78
N SER A 497 25.88 -7.33 -20.84
CA SER A 497 25.48 -6.03 -20.30
C SER A 497 26.26 -5.63 -19.04
N GLY A 498 27.17 -6.50 -18.57
CA GLY A 498 27.91 -6.31 -17.32
C GLY A 498 27.14 -6.78 -16.08
N ALA A 499 25.99 -7.43 -16.23
CA ALA A 499 25.23 -7.93 -15.10
C ALA A 499 25.91 -9.19 -14.53
N VAL A 500 26.12 -9.19 -13.22
CA VAL A 500 26.81 -10.27 -12.52
C VAL A 500 25.79 -11.34 -12.14
N ILE A 501 26.06 -12.59 -12.54
CA ILE A 501 25.28 -13.76 -12.18
C ILE A 501 26.13 -14.61 -11.23
N GLY A 502 25.48 -15.15 -10.19
CA GLY A 502 26.16 -16.03 -9.25
C GLY A 502 25.30 -17.15 -8.73
N GLU A 503 25.93 -18.01 -7.93
CA GLU A 503 25.32 -19.13 -7.24
C GLU A 503 25.62 -19.01 -5.74
N PHE A 504 24.69 -19.41 -4.88
CA PHE A 504 24.95 -19.44 -3.44
C PHE A 504 26.06 -20.44 -3.12
N HIS A 505 27.06 -20.00 -2.37
CA HIS A 505 28.17 -20.84 -1.93
C HIS A 505 27.91 -21.34 -0.51
N SER A 506 28.10 -22.64 -0.27
CA SER A 506 28.06 -23.26 1.06
C SER A 506 29.44 -23.80 1.45
N PRO A 507 29.89 -23.64 2.70
CA PRO A 507 29.21 -22.95 3.82
C PRO A 507 29.33 -21.41 3.72
N PRO A 508 28.47 -20.65 4.41
CA PRO A 508 28.65 -19.21 4.54
C PRO A 508 30.01 -18.93 5.18
N LEU A 509 30.73 -17.91 4.69
CA LEU A 509 31.92 -17.40 5.37
C LEU A 509 31.49 -16.94 6.78
N LEU A 510 31.85 -17.73 7.79
CA LEU A 510 31.71 -17.35 9.19
C LEU A 510 32.48 -16.04 9.39
N ARG A 511 31.81 -15.06 10.01
CA ARG A 511 32.36 -13.74 10.33
C ARG A 511 33.66 -13.84 11.11
#